data_AF-A0A9D7KLQ4-F1
#
_entry.id   AF-A0A9D7KLQ4-F1
#
_cell.length_a   1.000
_cell.length_b   1.000
_cell.length_c   1.000
_cell.angle_alpha   90.00
_cell.angle_beta   90.00
_cell.angle_gamma   90.00
#
_symmetry.space_group_name_H-M   'P 1'
#
loop_
_entity.id
_entity.type
_entity.pdbx_description
1 polymer ?
#
loop_
_entity_poly.entity_id
_entity_poly.type
_entity_poly.pdbx_seq_one_letter_code
_entity_poly.pdbx_strand_id
1 'polypeptide(L)'
;MSLDHPDEIKSKIEPFLKKMKAPFKNYVAKFKDDQVLIEMINKDWNGAIPATAIYSSNGRQMGFYPKKMSYKEFEAELKKIAPK
;
A
#
# COMPACT_ATOMS: atom_id res chain seq x y z
N MET A 1 17.17 -2.21 -2.79
CA MET A 1 17.12 -2.22 -1.32
C MET A 1 16.30 -1.03 -0.86
N SER A 2 15.03 -1.28 -0.51
CA SER A 2 14.31 -0.54 0.53
C SER A 2 12.92 -1.18 0.65
N LEU A 3 12.82 -2.22 1.47
CA LEU A 3 11.63 -2.49 2.27
C LEU A 3 12.09 -2.30 3.71
N ASP A 4 11.44 -1.38 4.41
CA ASP A 4 11.88 -0.80 5.68
C ASP A 4 12.51 -1.80 6.66
N HIS A 5 13.69 -1.46 7.18
CA HIS A 5 14.36 -2.31 8.15
C HIS A 5 13.67 -2.17 9.52
N PRO A 6 13.25 -3.27 10.18
CA PRO A 6 12.51 -3.22 11.44
C PRO A 6 13.22 -2.47 12.58
N ASP A 7 14.55 -2.37 12.54
CA ASP A 7 15.38 -1.61 13.48
C ASP A 7 15.27 -0.09 13.29
N GLU A 8 14.76 0.38 12.15
CA GLU A 8 14.60 1.81 11.85
C GLU A 8 13.22 2.37 12.23
N ILE A 9 12.34 1.54 12.82
CA ILE A 9 10.97 1.93 13.19
C ILE A 9 10.95 3.21 14.03
N LYS A 10 11.70 3.23 15.14
CA LYS A 10 11.70 4.36 16.07
C LYS A 10 12.50 5.56 15.55
N SER A 11 13.56 5.31 14.81
CA SER A 11 14.53 6.35 14.41
C SER A 11 14.14 7.08 13.13
N LYS A 12 13.48 6.40 12.17
CA LYS A 12 13.16 6.97 10.85
C LYS A 12 11.68 6.88 10.51
N ILE A 13 11.05 5.72 10.69
CA ILE A 13 9.68 5.47 10.20
C ILE A 13 8.65 6.28 10.99
N GLU A 14 8.66 6.20 12.32
CA GLU A 14 7.74 6.95 13.17
C GLU A 14 7.84 8.48 12.99
N PRO A 15 9.04 9.10 12.98
CA PRO A 15 9.18 10.52 12.67
C PRO A 15 8.64 10.91 11.29
N PHE A 16 8.90 10.09 10.27
CA PHE A 16 8.40 10.33 8.92
C PHE A 16 6.87 10.29 8.86
N LEU A 17 6.24 9.26 9.45
CA LEU A 17 4.78 9.14 9.49
C LEU A 17 4.11 10.31 10.24
N LYS A 18 4.72 10.78 11.33
CA LYS A 18 4.27 11.98 12.07
C LYS A 18 4.35 13.23 11.19
N LYS A 19 5.45 13.43 10.45
CA LYS A 19 5.61 14.55 9.51
C LYS A 19 4.60 14.51 8.38
N MET A 20 4.32 13.31 7.85
CA MET A 20 3.34 13.09 6.78
C MET A 20 1.89 13.14 7.25
N LYS A 21 1.66 13.22 8.58
CA LYS A 21 0.32 13.20 9.19
C LYS A 21 -0.52 12.02 8.67
N ALA A 22 0.03 10.80 8.71
CA ALA A 22 -0.67 9.58 8.29
C ALA A 22 -1.41 8.94 9.48
N PRO A 23 -2.72 9.24 9.71
CA PRO A 23 -3.43 8.84 10.93
C PRO A 23 -3.90 7.36 10.91
N PHE A 24 -3.76 6.69 9.78
CA PHE A 24 -4.22 5.31 9.57
C PHE A 24 -3.21 4.30 10.11
N LYS A 25 -3.63 3.02 10.20
CA LYS A 25 -2.74 1.93 10.59
C LYS A 25 -1.64 1.77 9.55
N ASN A 26 -0.40 1.76 10.01
CA ASN A 26 0.79 1.49 9.21
C ASN A 26 1.40 0.16 9.67
N TYR A 27 1.94 -0.60 8.72
CA TYR A 27 2.57 -1.89 8.98
C TYR A 27 3.95 -1.90 8.36
N VAL A 28 4.92 -2.47 9.07
CA VAL A 28 6.27 -2.75 8.54
C VAL A 28 6.33 -4.22 8.21
N ALA A 29 6.63 -4.53 6.95
CA ALA A 29 6.81 -5.90 6.49
C ALA A 29 8.01 -6.53 7.21
N LYS A 30 7.84 -7.75 7.72
CA LYS A 30 8.91 -8.54 8.35
C LYS A 30 9.06 -9.91 7.67
N PHE A 31 8.74 -9.97 6.39
CA PHE A 31 8.91 -11.18 5.59
C PHE A 31 10.39 -11.40 5.31
N LYS A 32 10.81 -12.67 5.27
CA LYS A 32 12.19 -13.02 4.85
C LYS A 32 12.39 -12.83 3.35
N ASP A 33 11.30 -12.92 2.60
CA ASP A 33 11.23 -12.78 1.16
C ASP A 33 10.08 -11.84 0.83
N ASP A 34 10.40 -10.67 0.29
CA ASP A 34 9.44 -9.64 -0.08
C ASP A 34 8.49 -10.13 -1.18
N GLN A 35 8.90 -11.12 -1.97
CA GLN A 35 8.07 -11.69 -3.02
C GLN A 35 6.81 -12.35 -2.46
N VAL A 36 6.89 -12.89 -1.24
CA VAL A 36 5.72 -13.43 -0.53
C VAL A 36 4.68 -12.33 -0.29
N LEU A 37 5.11 -11.13 0.13
CA LEU A 37 4.20 -10.00 0.33
C LEU A 37 3.63 -9.50 -1.00
N ILE A 38 4.49 -9.39 -2.02
CA ILE A 38 4.09 -8.95 -3.36
C ILE A 38 2.96 -9.84 -3.90
N GLU A 39 3.17 -11.16 -3.88
CA GLU A 39 2.20 -12.15 -4.36
C GLU A 39 0.92 -12.21 -3.51
N MET A 40 1.03 -11.97 -2.19
CA MET A 40 -0.14 -11.86 -1.30
C MET A 40 -1.02 -10.65 -1.64
N ILE A 41 -0.41 -9.53 -2.03
CA ILE A 41 -1.15 -8.33 -2.42
C ILE A 41 -1.74 -8.53 -3.82
N ASN A 42 -0.88 -8.81 -4.81
CA ASN A 42 -1.27 -9.04 -6.19
C ASN A 42 -0.18 -9.82 -6.94
N LYS A 43 -0.53 -11.00 -7.47
CA LYS A 43 0.40 -11.89 -8.20
C LYS A 43 0.99 -11.28 -9.47
N ASP A 44 0.31 -10.31 -10.08
CA ASP A 44 0.77 -9.62 -11.28
C ASP A 44 1.61 -8.37 -10.95
N TRP A 45 1.79 -8.05 -9.67
CA TRP A 45 2.64 -6.95 -9.26
C TRP A 45 4.12 -7.35 -9.31
N ASN A 46 4.93 -6.51 -9.95
CA ASN A 46 6.38 -6.69 -10.04
C ASN A 46 7.17 -6.01 -8.90
N GLY A 47 6.49 -5.52 -7.85
CA GLY A 47 7.13 -4.81 -6.74
C GLY A 47 7.39 -3.31 -6.98
N ALA A 48 6.99 -2.74 -8.13
CA ALA A 48 7.15 -1.31 -8.37
C ALA A 48 6.36 -0.45 -7.36
N ILE A 49 7.02 0.56 -6.78
CA ILE A 49 6.43 1.51 -5.83
C ILE A 49 6.40 2.94 -6.38
N PRO A 50 5.39 3.77 -6.04
CA PRO A 50 4.26 3.45 -5.16
C PRO A 50 3.23 2.55 -5.86
N ALA A 51 2.53 1.75 -5.05
CA ALA A 51 1.41 0.91 -5.49
C ALA A 51 0.20 1.11 -4.57
N THR A 52 -1.00 0.95 -5.11
CA THR A 52 -2.24 1.02 -4.33
C THR A 52 -3.19 -0.09 -4.76
N ALA A 53 -3.68 -0.85 -3.78
CA ALA A 53 -4.70 -1.88 -3.94
C ALA A 53 -6.00 -1.43 -3.26
N ILE A 54 -7.13 -1.62 -3.94
CA ILE A 54 -8.47 -1.33 -3.41
C ILE A 54 -9.18 -2.66 -3.21
N TYR A 55 -9.69 -2.91 -2.00
CA TYR A 55 -10.43 -4.12 -1.66
C TYR A 55 -11.88 -3.78 -1.30
N SER A 56 -12.81 -4.67 -1.65
CA SER A 56 -14.19 -4.62 -1.15
C SER A 56 -14.27 -5.11 0.29
N SER A 57 -15.44 -4.90 0.93
CA SER A 57 -15.69 -5.32 2.32
C SER A 57 -15.55 -6.83 2.56
N ASN A 58 -15.71 -7.66 1.52
CA ASN A 58 -15.50 -9.10 1.57
C ASN A 58 -14.05 -9.53 1.23
N GLY A 59 -13.12 -8.58 1.11
CA GLY A 59 -11.70 -8.85 0.87
C GLY A 59 -11.31 -9.12 -0.58
N ARG A 60 -12.23 -9.00 -1.56
CA ARG A 60 -11.87 -9.13 -2.98
C ARG A 60 -11.13 -7.88 -3.45
N GLN A 61 -10.02 -8.06 -4.17
CA GLN A 61 -9.33 -6.95 -4.81
C GLN A 61 -10.16 -6.43 -5.99
N MET A 62 -10.55 -5.15 -5.92
CA MET A 62 -11.39 -4.45 -6.90
C MET A 62 -10.59 -3.56 -7.85
N GLY A 63 -9.36 -3.18 -7.46
CA GLY A 63 -8.47 -2.39 -8.30
C GLY A 63 -7.03 -2.44 -7.81
N PHE A 64 -6.07 -2.35 -8.73
CA PHE A 64 -4.66 -2.34 -8.44
C PHE A 64 -3.90 -1.36 -9.34
N TYR A 65 -3.11 -0.47 -8.74
CA TYR A 65 -2.46 0.65 -9.41
C TYR A 65 -1.00 0.75 -9.00
N PRO A 66 -0.06 0.12 -9.72
CA PRO A 66 1.39 0.20 -9.43
C PRO A 66 2.00 1.46 -10.04
N LYS A 67 1.38 2.62 -9.76
CA LYS A 67 1.80 3.92 -10.27
C LYS A 67 1.38 5.03 -9.32
N LYS A 68 2.02 6.19 -9.47
CA LYS A 68 1.54 7.43 -8.85
C LYS A 68 0.17 7.77 -9.41
N MET A 69 -0.76 8.10 -8.53
CA MET A 69 -2.07 8.65 -8.88
C MET A 69 -2.38 9.84 -7.99
N SER A 70 -3.14 10.77 -8.53
CA SER A 70 -3.69 11.92 -7.82
C SER A 70 -4.94 11.52 -7.03
N TYR A 71 -5.29 12.35 -6.05
CA TYR A 71 -6.52 12.18 -5.27
C TYR A 71 -7.78 12.11 -6.16
N LYS A 72 -7.86 12.95 -7.19
CA LYS A 72 -9.00 12.96 -8.14
C LYS A 72 -9.11 11.67 -8.94
N GLU A 73 -7.98 11.09 -9.36
CA GLU A 73 -7.97 9.79 -10.04
C GLU A 73 -8.49 8.69 -9.10
N PHE A 74 -8.04 8.68 -7.84
CA PHE A 74 -8.56 7.73 -6.85
C PHE A 74 -10.06 7.89 -6.61
N GLU A 75 -10.57 9.12 -6.47
CA GLU A 75 -12.01 9.37 -6.31
C GLU A 75 -12.82 8.85 -7.51
N ALA A 76 -12.30 9.04 -8.73
CA ALA A 76 -12.95 8.54 -9.93
C ALA A 76 -12.98 7.00 -9.98
N GLU A 77 -11.88 6.34 -9.63
CA GLU A 77 -11.83 4.88 -9.57
C GLU A 77 -12.71 4.31 -8.46
N LEU A 78 -12.74 4.93 -7.28
CA LEU A 78 -13.60 4.50 -6.18
C LEU A 78 -15.10 4.60 -6.54
N LYS A 79 -15.51 5.62 -7.29
CA LYS A 79 -16.91 5.74 -7.77
C LYS A 79 -17.32 4.64 -8.74
N LYS A 80 -16.39 4.05 -9.49
CA LYS A 80 -16.68 2.89 -10.36
C LYS A 80 -16.85 1.59 -9.57
N ILE A 81 -16.19 1.50 -8.42
CA ILE A 81 -16.11 0.30 -7.58
C ILE A 81 -17.21 0.29 -6.51
N ALA A 82 -17.59 1.46 -5.98
CA ALA A 82 -18.59 1.58 -4.95
C ALA A 82 -19.96 1.09 -5.47
N PRO A 83 -20.66 0.23 -4.71
CA PRO A 83 -22.04 -0.13 -5.03
C PRO A 83 -22.90 1.14 -5.03
N LYS A 84 -23.84 1.22 -5.98
CA LYS A 84 -24.88 2.26 -6.02
C LYS A 84 -25.78 2.19 -4.80
#